data_AF-A0A5C9E5D5-F1
#
_entry.id   AF-A0A5C9E5D5-F1
#
_cell.length_a   1.000
_cell.length_b   1.000
_cell.length_c   1.000
_cell.angle_alpha   90.00
_cell.angle_beta   90.00
_cell.angle_gamma   90.00
#
_symmetry.space_group_name_H-M   'P 1'
#
loop_
_entity.id
_entity.type
_entity.pdbx_description
1 polymer ?
#
loop_
_entity_poly.entity_id
_entity_poly.type
_entity_poly.pdbx_seq_one_letter_code
_entity_poly.pdbx_strand_id
1 'polypeptide(L)'
;MRSLYCQLLLVFNSVDAMSDETKYRVDAEEEPEEKKGFFRPLPEKKKVEGVKQQPVVKFLGVKMYERNRDLLVMFLVPFLAAVINANIYALVIVDILEEVALYMFVVPMVSAIPIGLTVHQTKNALFASLISSMFFIVIFILFLISPALIAPELDIGEFFISGMVISAVYFLFVIFANLLGSLVGALMREFF
;
A
#
# COMPACT_ATOMS: atom_id res chain seq x y z
N MET A 1 -21.34 21.17 48.34
CA MET A 1 -20.41 20.39 47.50
C MET A 1 -21.13 19.72 46.31
N ARG A 2 -21.79 20.49 45.43
CA ARG A 2 -22.48 19.97 44.23
C ARG A 2 -22.12 20.73 42.93
N SER A 3 -21.11 21.60 42.97
CA SER A 3 -20.82 22.55 41.88
C SER A 3 -19.59 22.21 41.04
N LEU A 4 -18.79 21.20 41.42
CA LEU A 4 -17.53 20.87 40.74
C LEU A 4 -17.62 19.69 39.76
N TYR A 5 -18.64 18.84 39.88
CA TYR A 5 -18.80 17.68 38.99
C TYR A 5 -19.44 18.02 37.63
N CYS A 6 -20.15 19.14 37.51
CA CYS A 6 -20.80 19.50 36.25
C CYS A 6 -19.84 20.19 35.26
N GLN A 7 -18.72 20.75 35.73
CA GLN A 7 -17.72 21.39 34.86
C GLN A 7 -16.71 20.39 34.26
N LEU A 8 -16.52 19.22 34.86
CA LEU A 8 -15.60 18.22 34.30
C LEU A 8 -16.19 17.40 33.15
N LEU A 9 -17.52 17.32 33.04
CA LEU A 9 -18.22 16.58 31.98
C LEU A 9 -18.40 17.38 30.68
N LEU A 10 -18.19 18.70 30.70
CA LEU A 10 -18.26 19.53 29.50
C LEU A 10 -16.91 19.66 28.77
N VAL A 11 -15.79 19.39 29.45
CA VAL A 11 -14.45 19.46 28.83
C VAL A 11 -14.12 18.20 28.02
N PHE A 12 -14.81 17.08 28.26
CA PHE A 12 -14.61 15.84 27.49
C PHE A 12 -15.51 15.70 26.25
N ASN A 13 -16.42 16.65 26.01
CA ASN A 13 -17.37 16.61 24.90
C ASN A 13 -17.04 17.56 23.74
N SER A 14 -15.87 18.21 23.76
CA SER A 14 -15.38 19.05 22.66
C SER A 14 -14.14 18.50 21.97
N VAL A 15 -13.77 17.24 22.23
CA VAL A 15 -12.96 16.49 21.27
C VAL A 15 -13.96 16.02 20.22
N ASP A 16 -14.27 16.92 19.30
CA ASP A 16 -14.92 16.58 18.05
C ASP A 16 -14.29 15.29 17.55
N ALA A 17 -15.13 14.31 17.25
CA ALA A 17 -14.77 13.14 16.49
C ALA A 17 -14.34 13.63 15.10
N MET A 18 -13.10 14.14 15.01
CA MET A 18 -12.37 14.26 13.76
C MET A 18 -12.25 12.85 13.24
N SER A 19 -13.04 12.52 12.22
CA SER A 19 -12.83 11.29 11.47
C SER A 19 -11.35 11.20 11.11
N ASP A 20 -10.73 10.03 11.23
CA ASP A 20 -9.28 9.86 11.00
C ASP A 20 -8.81 10.41 9.64
N GLU A 21 -9.73 10.62 8.69
CA GLU A 21 -9.53 11.30 7.42
C GLU A 21 -9.18 12.80 7.51
N THR A 22 -9.59 13.50 8.56
CA THR A 22 -9.34 14.94 8.73
C THR A 22 -8.00 15.26 9.38
N LYS A 23 -7.36 14.29 10.06
CA LYS A 23 -6.07 14.46 10.74
C LYS A 23 -4.90 14.77 9.79
N TYR A 24 -5.06 14.49 8.49
CA TYR A 24 -4.03 14.68 7.46
C TYR A 24 -4.36 15.80 6.47
N ARG A 25 -5.47 16.52 6.66
CA ARG A 25 -5.86 17.64 5.79
C ARG A 25 -5.10 18.88 6.25
N VAL A 26 -4.25 19.41 5.37
CA VAL A 26 -3.70 20.76 5.54
C VAL A 26 -4.69 21.67 4.82
N ASP A 27 -5.55 22.33 5.59
CA ASP A 27 -6.42 23.37 5.03
C ASP A 27 -5.54 24.46 4.39
N ALA A 28 -5.95 24.92 3.22
CA ALA A 28 -5.24 25.99 2.51
C ALA A 28 -5.29 27.26 3.36
N GLU A 29 -4.17 27.99 3.43
CA GLU A 29 -4.06 29.28 4.13
C GLU A 29 -5.22 30.20 3.75
N GLU A 30 -6.05 30.57 4.73
CA GLU A 30 -7.13 31.55 4.55
C GLU A 30 -6.51 32.92 4.23
N GLU A 31 -6.78 33.42 3.03
CA GLU A 31 -6.44 34.80 2.66
C GLU A 31 -7.15 35.81 3.60
N PRO A 32 -6.50 36.93 3.94
CA PRO A 32 -6.96 37.83 4.99
C PRO A 32 -8.33 38.45 4.68
N GLU A 33 -9.23 38.40 5.67
CA GLU A 33 -10.58 38.94 5.62
C GLU A 33 -10.61 40.44 5.19
N GLU A 34 -11.14 40.71 3.99
CA GLU A 34 -11.53 42.07 3.62
C GLU A 34 -12.80 42.51 4.38
N LYS A 35 -12.74 43.72 4.93
CA LYS A 35 -13.75 44.33 5.82
C LYS A 35 -15.15 44.36 5.20
N LYS A 36 -16.12 43.80 5.92
CA LYS A 36 -17.56 43.75 5.59
C LYS A 36 -18.20 45.15 5.60
N GLY A 37 -18.69 45.62 4.44
CA GLY A 37 -19.55 46.80 4.30
C GLY A 37 -20.97 46.40 3.87
N PHE A 38 -21.99 47.06 4.45
CA PHE A 38 -23.41 46.67 4.39
C PHE A 38 -24.11 46.90 3.02
N PHE A 39 -23.43 47.47 2.03
CA PHE A 39 -24.03 47.83 0.73
C PHE A 39 -23.11 47.47 -0.46
N ARG A 40 -22.65 46.22 -0.54
CA ARG A 40 -22.19 45.66 -1.84
C ARG A 40 -23.33 44.86 -2.47
N PRO A 41 -23.63 45.03 -3.76
CA PRO A 41 -24.49 44.09 -4.46
C PRO A 41 -23.94 42.68 -4.28
N LEU A 42 -24.83 41.70 -4.10
CA LEU A 42 -24.46 40.29 -3.95
C LEU A 42 -23.41 39.95 -5.02
N PRO A 43 -22.21 39.50 -4.64
CA PRO A 43 -21.21 39.12 -5.63
C PRO A 43 -21.86 38.05 -6.51
N GLU A 44 -21.89 38.32 -7.81
CA GLU A 44 -22.31 37.33 -8.78
C GLU A 44 -21.47 36.09 -8.50
N LYS A 45 -22.13 35.01 -8.08
CA LYS A 45 -21.51 33.70 -8.01
C LYS A 45 -21.10 33.37 -9.43
N LYS A 46 -19.90 33.78 -9.83
CA LYS A 46 -19.16 33.08 -10.87
C LYS A 46 -19.26 31.63 -10.45
N LYS A 47 -19.97 30.83 -11.25
CA LYS A 47 -19.85 29.38 -11.16
C LYS A 47 -18.36 29.15 -11.39
N VAL A 48 -17.62 29.04 -10.30
CA VAL A 48 -16.27 28.50 -10.35
C VAL A 48 -16.51 27.13 -10.95
N GLU A 49 -16.20 26.98 -12.22
CA GLU A 49 -16.16 25.68 -12.88
C GLU A 49 -15.33 24.82 -11.95
N GLY A 50 -16.02 23.90 -11.27
CA GLY A 50 -15.50 23.20 -10.12
C GLY A 50 -14.40 22.25 -10.57
N VAL A 51 -13.20 22.77 -10.77
CA VAL A 51 -11.98 21.99 -10.71
C VAL A 51 -11.99 21.47 -9.28
N LYS A 52 -12.46 20.22 -9.08
CA LYS A 52 -12.34 19.51 -7.81
C LYS A 52 -10.87 19.57 -7.43
N GLN A 53 -10.50 20.52 -6.57
CA GLN A 53 -9.14 20.65 -6.08
C GLN A 53 -8.84 19.36 -5.34
N GLN A 54 -7.93 18.56 -5.90
CA GLN A 54 -7.52 17.32 -5.26
C GLN A 54 -6.80 17.68 -3.97
N PRO A 55 -7.14 17.05 -2.83
CA PRO A 55 -6.49 17.36 -1.57
C PRO A 55 -4.99 17.07 -1.67
N VAL A 56 -4.19 17.98 -1.13
CA VAL A 56 -2.73 17.82 -1.03
C VAL A 56 -2.42 17.18 0.31
N VAL A 57 -1.74 16.04 0.27
CA VAL A 57 -1.36 15.24 1.44
C VAL A 57 0.15 15.18 1.56
N LYS A 58 0.66 15.08 2.79
CA LYS A 58 2.09 14.87 3.05
C LYS A 58 2.36 13.37 3.17
N PHE A 59 3.04 12.79 2.17
CA PHE A 59 3.42 11.38 2.15
C PHE A 59 4.95 11.26 2.15
N LEU A 60 5.51 10.51 3.10
CA LEU A 60 6.96 10.37 3.30
C LEU A 60 7.71 11.72 3.34
N GLY A 61 7.11 12.73 3.97
CA GLY A 61 7.70 14.07 4.07
C GLY A 61 7.45 14.99 2.88
N VAL A 62 6.97 14.46 1.74
CA VAL A 62 6.73 15.21 0.50
C VAL A 62 5.25 15.56 0.36
N LYS A 63 4.93 16.82 0.03
CA LYS A 63 3.55 17.26 -0.28
C LYS A 63 3.21 16.82 -1.70
N MET A 64 2.13 16.07 -1.89
CA MET A 64 1.67 15.61 -3.20
C MET A 64 0.14 15.49 -3.23
N TYR A 65 -0.43 15.44 -4.43
CA TYR A 65 -1.86 15.17 -4.58
C TYR A 65 -2.20 13.74 -4.13
N GLU A 66 -3.36 13.57 -3.53
CA GLU A 66 -3.86 12.27 -3.06
C GLU A 66 -3.80 11.17 -4.12
N ARG A 67 -4.17 11.50 -5.37
CA ARG A 67 -4.09 10.55 -6.49
C ARG A 67 -2.67 10.01 -6.71
N ASN A 68 -1.64 10.85 -6.55
CA ASN A 68 -0.25 10.44 -6.73
C ASN A 68 0.22 9.57 -5.56
N ARG A 69 -0.20 9.90 -4.33
CA ARG A 69 0.03 9.04 -3.16
C ARG A 69 -0.55 7.66 -3.41
N ASP A 70 -1.80 7.56 -3.85
CA ASP A 70 -2.48 6.28 -4.02
C ASP A 70 -1.81 5.42 -5.10
N LEU A 71 -1.39 6.03 -6.20
CA LEU A 71 -0.62 5.34 -7.24
C LEU A 71 0.74 4.85 -6.71
N LEU A 72 1.44 5.67 -5.92
CA LEU A 72 2.70 5.26 -5.30
C LEU A 72 2.50 4.09 -4.34
N VAL A 73 1.49 4.14 -3.48
CA VAL A 73 1.19 3.05 -2.53
C VAL A 73 0.79 1.78 -3.28
N MET A 74 -0.03 1.90 -4.32
CA MET A 74 -0.47 0.79 -5.17
C MET A 74 0.70 0.09 -5.90
N PHE A 75 1.83 0.77 -6.09
CA PHE A 75 3.03 0.17 -6.69
C PHE A 75 4.03 -0.31 -5.63
N LEU A 76 4.31 0.55 -4.64
CA LEU A 76 5.34 0.34 -3.63
C LEU A 76 5.02 -0.84 -2.71
N VAL A 77 3.76 -0.98 -2.27
CA VAL A 77 3.36 -2.05 -1.35
C VAL A 77 3.46 -3.43 -2.04
N PRO A 78 2.90 -3.65 -3.25
CA PRO A 78 3.13 -4.88 -4.00
C PRO A 78 4.59 -5.19 -4.28
N PHE A 79 5.40 -4.16 -4.57
CA PHE A 79 6.84 -4.32 -4.78
C PHE A 79 7.56 -4.79 -3.52
N LEU A 80 7.27 -4.20 -2.37
CA LEU A 80 7.86 -4.64 -1.09
C LEU A 80 7.46 -6.07 -0.72
N ALA A 81 6.18 -6.43 -0.89
CA ALA A 81 5.73 -7.81 -0.69
C ALA A 81 6.47 -8.79 -1.62
N ALA A 82 6.68 -8.40 -2.88
CA ALA A 82 7.43 -9.20 -3.84
C ALA A 82 8.91 -9.38 -3.46
N VAL A 83 9.56 -8.34 -2.94
CA VAL A 83 10.95 -8.40 -2.43
C VAL A 83 11.03 -9.36 -1.24
N ILE A 84 10.07 -9.30 -0.32
CA ILE A 84 10.00 -10.23 0.83
C ILE A 84 9.85 -11.67 0.33
N ASN A 85 8.90 -11.91 -0.57
CA ASN A 85 8.68 -13.23 -1.14
C ASN A 85 9.92 -13.75 -1.85
N ALA A 86 10.53 -12.96 -2.74
CA ALA A 86 11.73 -13.36 -3.46
C ALA A 86 12.88 -13.71 -2.50
N ASN A 87 13.03 -12.98 -1.40
CA ASN A 87 14.01 -13.28 -0.37
C ASN A 87 13.72 -14.62 0.33
N ILE A 88 12.47 -14.87 0.75
CA ILE A 88 12.09 -16.13 1.39
C ILE A 88 12.35 -17.33 0.46
N TYR A 89 11.92 -17.25 -0.80
CA TYR A 89 12.16 -18.34 -1.76
C TYR A 89 13.63 -18.50 -2.11
N ALA A 90 14.41 -17.41 -2.15
CA ALA A 90 15.85 -17.48 -2.30
C ALA A 90 16.49 -18.25 -1.14
N LEU A 91 16.09 -17.96 0.11
CA LEU A 91 16.58 -18.64 1.31
C LEU A 91 16.19 -20.12 1.36
N VAL A 92 15.01 -20.48 0.83
CA VAL A 92 14.60 -21.89 0.67
C VAL A 92 15.49 -22.59 -0.35
N ILE A 93 15.75 -21.98 -1.51
CA ILE A 93 16.61 -22.60 -2.56
C ILE A 93 18.04 -22.85 -2.08
N VAL A 94 18.59 -21.96 -1.26
CA VAL A 94 19.95 -22.13 -0.74
C VAL A 94 19.99 -22.99 0.54
N ASP A 95 18.92 -23.73 0.82
CA ASP A 95 18.77 -24.63 1.96
C ASP A 95 18.98 -23.95 3.34
N ILE A 96 18.75 -22.64 3.44
CA ILE A 96 18.79 -21.92 4.72
C ILE A 96 17.47 -22.06 5.46
N LEU A 97 16.34 -22.08 4.74
CA LEU A 97 15.00 -22.32 5.27
C LEU A 97 14.46 -23.66 4.79
N GLU A 98 13.69 -24.33 5.65
CA GLU A 98 13.07 -25.61 5.29
C GLU A 98 11.96 -25.44 4.24
N GLU A 99 11.79 -26.43 3.37
CA GLU A 99 10.69 -26.50 2.39
C GLU A 99 9.35 -26.88 3.03
N VAL A 100 8.89 -26.10 4.01
CA VAL A 100 7.60 -26.30 4.68
C VAL A 100 6.55 -25.29 4.24
N ALA A 101 5.28 -25.67 4.35
CA ALA A 101 4.13 -24.84 3.95
C ALA A 101 4.13 -23.45 4.61
N LEU A 102 4.74 -23.31 5.79
CA LEU A 102 4.90 -22.03 6.47
C LEU A 102 5.65 -21.01 5.60
N TYR A 103 6.83 -21.36 5.09
CA TYR A 103 7.67 -20.46 4.30
C TYR A 103 7.20 -20.36 2.85
N MET A 104 6.66 -21.46 2.31
CA MET A 104 6.24 -21.54 0.91
C MET A 104 4.85 -20.95 0.63
N PHE A 105 4.05 -20.69 1.67
CA PHE A 105 2.68 -20.20 1.47
C PHE A 105 2.24 -19.18 2.52
N VAL A 106 2.38 -19.51 3.81
CA VAL A 106 1.85 -18.66 4.90
C VAL A 106 2.59 -17.32 4.99
N VAL A 107 3.93 -17.34 4.94
CA VAL A 107 4.73 -16.10 4.98
C VAL A 107 4.43 -15.21 3.76
N PRO A 108 4.42 -15.73 2.52
CA PRO A 108 3.98 -14.95 1.37
C PRO A 108 2.57 -14.38 1.50
N MET A 109 1.63 -15.16 2.01
CA MET A 109 0.25 -14.72 2.26
C MET A 109 0.22 -13.54 3.25
N VAL A 110 0.91 -13.65 4.37
CA VAL A 110 0.98 -12.58 5.38
C VAL A 110 1.62 -11.31 4.80
N SER A 111 2.66 -11.46 3.98
CA SER A 111 3.33 -10.32 3.34
C SER A 111 2.42 -9.51 2.40
N ALA A 112 1.38 -10.14 1.86
CA ALA A 112 0.41 -9.52 0.96
C ALA A 112 -0.79 -8.86 1.67
N ILE A 113 -0.99 -9.07 2.98
CA ILE A 113 -2.06 -8.43 3.76
C ILE A 113 -2.05 -6.90 3.63
N PRO A 114 -0.89 -6.20 3.72
CA PRO A 114 -0.82 -4.75 3.53
C PRO A 114 -1.37 -4.27 2.19
N ILE A 115 -1.29 -5.08 1.12
CA ILE A 115 -1.87 -4.73 -0.19
C ILE A 115 -3.39 -4.56 -0.05
N GLY A 116 -4.05 -5.50 0.64
CA GLY A 116 -5.48 -5.46 0.92
C GLY A 116 -5.89 -4.30 1.81
N LEU A 117 -5.08 -3.99 2.82
CA LEU A 117 -5.35 -2.89 3.76
C LEU A 117 -5.25 -1.52 3.11
N THR A 118 -4.24 -1.32 2.26
CA THR A 118 -3.92 0.01 1.70
C THR A 118 -4.76 0.41 0.48
N VAL A 119 -5.33 -0.54 -0.27
CA VAL A 119 -6.01 -0.24 -1.54
C VAL A 119 -7.54 -0.23 -1.39
N HIS A 120 -8.16 0.95 -1.31
CA HIS A 120 -9.59 1.15 -0.98
C HIS A 120 -10.60 0.25 -1.72
N GLN A 121 -10.34 -0.12 -2.97
CA GLN A 121 -11.25 -0.97 -3.76
C GLN A 121 -10.72 -2.40 -3.82
N THR A 122 -11.54 -3.39 -3.44
CA THR A 122 -11.16 -4.82 -3.45
C THR A 122 -10.68 -5.29 -4.82
N LYS A 123 -11.32 -4.84 -5.91
CA LYS A 123 -10.87 -5.15 -7.28
C LYS A 123 -9.42 -4.69 -7.52
N ASN A 124 -9.09 -3.48 -7.05
CA ASN A 124 -7.75 -2.93 -7.23
C ASN A 124 -6.75 -3.61 -6.29
N ALA A 125 -7.17 -4.06 -5.10
CA ALA A 125 -6.32 -4.86 -4.21
C ALA A 125 -5.93 -6.21 -4.84
N LEU A 126 -6.89 -6.91 -5.47
CA LEU A 126 -6.62 -8.14 -6.21
C LEU A 126 -5.68 -7.90 -7.39
N PHE A 127 -5.89 -6.81 -8.14
CA PHE A 127 -4.98 -6.42 -9.22
C PHE A 127 -3.58 -6.10 -8.69
N ALA A 128 -3.47 -5.39 -7.57
CA ALA A 128 -2.21 -5.10 -6.91
C ALA A 128 -1.49 -6.37 -6.42
N SER A 129 -2.22 -7.40 -5.96
CA SER A 129 -1.60 -8.71 -5.65
C SER A 129 -1.10 -9.45 -6.88
N LEU A 130 -1.75 -9.30 -8.03
CA LEU A 130 -1.24 -9.83 -9.29
C LEU A 130 0.05 -9.10 -9.71
N ILE A 131 0.08 -7.77 -9.58
CA ILE A 131 1.29 -6.96 -9.78
C ILE A 131 2.42 -7.42 -8.86
N SER A 132 2.13 -7.69 -7.58
CA SER A 132 3.13 -8.22 -6.64
C SER A 132 3.74 -9.52 -7.15
N SER A 133 2.92 -10.41 -7.69
CA SER A 133 3.39 -11.68 -8.27
C SER A 133 4.27 -11.45 -9.50
N MET A 134 3.96 -10.44 -10.33
CA MET A 134 4.82 -10.03 -11.45
C MET A 134 6.17 -9.47 -11.00
N PHE A 135 6.20 -8.68 -9.94
CA PHE A 135 7.48 -8.23 -9.38
C PHE A 135 8.27 -9.41 -8.81
N PHE A 136 7.60 -10.35 -8.14
CA PHE A 136 8.25 -11.52 -7.58
C PHE A 136 8.99 -12.29 -8.67
N ILE A 137 8.32 -12.65 -9.78
CA ILE A 137 8.95 -13.43 -10.85
C ILE A 137 10.16 -12.72 -11.45
N VAL A 138 10.09 -11.40 -11.65
CA VAL A 138 11.21 -10.61 -12.17
C VAL A 138 12.40 -10.63 -11.20
N ILE A 139 12.17 -10.32 -9.92
CA ILE A 139 13.22 -10.30 -8.90
C ILE A 139 13.81 -11.69 -8.70
N PHE A 140 12.97 -12.71 -8.71
CA PHE A 140 13.36 -14.08 -8.47
C PHE A 140 14.20 -14.66 -9.62
N ILE A 141 13.83 -14.38 -10.87
CA ILE A 141 14.66 -14.74 -12.04
C ILE A 141 16.04 -14.04 -11.96
N LEU A 142 16.08 -12.76 -11.58
CA LEU A 142 17.36 -12.05 -11.39
C LEU A 142 18.22 -12.71 -10.31
N PHE A 143 17.61 -13.15 -9.20
CA PHE A 143 18.31 -13.92 -8.16
C PHE A 143 18.85 -15.24 -8.71
N LEU A 144 18.01 -16.01 -9.41
CA LEU A 144 18.42 -17.29 -9.96
C LEU A 144 19.59 -17.12 -10.93
N ILE A 145 19.57 -16.17 -11.85
CA ILE A 145 20.66 -15.99 -12.84
C ILE A 145 21.97 -15.49 -12.19
N SER A 146 21.93 -14.94 -10.98
CA SER A 146 23.09 -14.32 -10.34
C SER A 146 24.35 -15.20 -10.24
N PRO A 147 24.31 -16.51 -9.94
CA PRO A 147 25.49 -17.36 -9.93
C PRO A 147 26.11 -17.52 -11.31
N ALA A 148 25.30 -17.59 -12.37
CA ALA A 148 25.79 -17.69 -13.75
C ALA A 148 26.55 -16.42 -14.21
N LEU A 149 26.22 -15.26 -13.63
CA LEU A 149 26.95 -14.01 -13.87
C LEU A 149 28.31 -13.97 -13.16
N ILE A 150 28.44 -14.68 -12.03
CA ILE A 150 29.64 -14.68 -11.20
C ILE A 150 30.60 -15.81 -11.62
N ALA A 151 30.06 -16.97 -12.01
CA ALA A 151 30.81 -18.15 -12.44
C ALA A 151 30.34 -18.60 -13.84
N PRO A 152 30.85 -17.98 -14.92
CA PRO A 152 30.41 -18.25 -16.29
C PRO A 152 30.85 -19.62 -16.84
N GLU A 153 31.58 -20.40 -16.05
CA GLU A 153 32.03 -21.76 -16.38
C GLU A 153 30.88 -22.78 -16.33
N LEU A 154 29.74 -22.42 -15.71
CA LEU A 154 28.53 -23.22 -15.67
C LEU A 154 27.75 -23.09 -16.99
N ASP A 155 27.17 -24.19 -17.47
CA ASP A 155 26.30 -24.17 -18.64
C ASP A 155 25.06 -23.31 -18.37
N ILE A 156 25.10 -22.08 -18.89
CA ILE A 156 24.06 -21.08 -18.75
C ILE A 156 22.72 -21.63 -19.27
N GLY A 157 22.72 -22.48 -20.31
CA GLY A 157 21.50 -23.01 -20.93
C GLY A 157 20.70 -23.89 -19.99
N GLU A 158 21.34 -24.89 -19.38
CA GLU A 158 20.69 -25.80 -18.43
C GLU A 158 20.22 -25.08 -17.17
N PHE A 159 21.01 -24.11 -16.71
CA PHE A 159 20.68 -23.29 -15.55
C PHE A 159 19.42 -22.42 -15.79
N PHE A 160 19.28 -21.82 -16.98
CA PHE A 160 18.09 -21.04 -17.33
C PHE A 160 16.82 -21.90 -17.41
N ILE A 161 16.91 -23.10 -18.00
CA ILE A 161 15.76 -23.99 -18.16
C ILE A 161 15.28 -24.48 -16.78
N SER A 162 16.19 -24.96 -15.94
CA SER A 162 15.86 -25.39 -14.58
C SER A 162 15.31 -24.24 -13.73
N GLY A 163 15.95 -23.06 -13.80
CA GLY A 163 15.49 -21.86 -13.13
C GLY A 163 14.09 -21.43 -13.55
N MET A 164 13.75 -21.52 -14.84
CA MET A 164 12.41 -21.20 -15.36
C MET A 164 11.34 -22.17 -14.82
N VAL A 165 11.63 -23.47 -14.78
CA VAL A 165 10.70 -24.48 -14.26
C VAL A 165 10.43 -24.26 -12.77
N ILE A 166 11.49 -24.08 -11.98
CA ILE A 166 11.38 -23.79 -10.53
C ILE A 166 10.58 -22.50 -10.32
N SER A 167 10.89 -21.46 -11.09
CA SER A 167 10.19 -20.18 -11.03
C SER A 167 8.71 -20.31 -11.34
N ALA A 168 8.31 -21.12 -12.32
CA ALA A 168 6.91 -21.32 -12.67
C ALA A 168 6.11 -21.96 -11.52
N VAL A 169 6.69 -22.94 -10.83
CA VAL A 169 6.06 -23.61 -9.68
C VAL A 169 5.88 -22.61 -8.54
N TYR A 170 6.95 -21.92 -8.15
CA TYR A 170 6.90 -20.97 -7.04
C TYR A 170 6.04 -19.74 -7.35
N PHE A 171 6.02 -19.30 -8.60
CA PHE A 171 5.14 -18.23 -9.04
C PHE A 171 3.67 -18.56 -8.83
N LEU A 172 3.25 -19.81 -9.07
CA LEU A 172 1.89 -20.25 -8.81
C LEU A 172 1.56 -20.21 -7.32
N PHE A 173 2.46 -20.66 -6.44
CA PHE A 173 2.30 -20.55 -4.98
C PHE A 173 2.18 -19.09 -4.54
N VAL A 174 3.05 -18.22 -5.04
CA VAL A 174 3.04 -16.79 -4.72
C VAL A 174 1.76 -16.12 -5.20
N ILE A 175 1.24 -16.46 -6.38
CA ILE A 175 -0.05 -15.93 -6.86
C ILE A 175 -1.16 -16.27 -5.87
N PHE A 176 -1.30 -17.54 -5.51
CA PHE A 176 -2.38 -17.95 -4.60
C PHE A 176 -2.23 -17.35 -3.21
N ALA A 177 -1.01 -17.34 -2.67
CA ALA A 177 -0.72 -16.75 -1.37
C ALA A 177 -1.00 -15.24 -1.37
N ASN A 178 -0.56 -14.52 -2.40
CA ASN A 178 -0.76 -13.07 -2.53
C ASN A 178 -2.23 -12.71 -2.69
N LEU A 179 -2.99 -13.46 -3.49
CA LEU A 179 -4.43 -13.24 -3.67
C LEU A 179 -5.18 -13.48 -2.35
N LEU A 180 -4.83 -14.56 -1.63
CA LEU A 180 -5.46 -14.87 -0.35
C LEU A 180 -5.10 -13.81 0.71
N GLY A 181 -3.83 -13.42 0.79
CA GLY A 181 -3.36 -12.38 1.70
C GLY A 181 -4.02 -11.02 1.45
N SER A 182 -4.08 -10.59 0.19
CA SER A 182 -4.74 -9.34 -0.18
C SER A 182 -6.24 -9.37 0.08
N LEU A 183 -6.90 -10.52 -0.13
CA LEU A 183 -8.31 -10.72 0.22
C LEU A 183 -8.53 -10.61 1.74
N VAL A 184 -7.70 -11.28 2.54
CA VAL A 184 -7.75 -11.19 4.01
C VAL A 184 -7.56 -9.74 4.46
N GLY A 185 -6.58 -9.02 3.91
CA GLY A 185 -6.38 -7.60 4.21
C GLY A 185 -7.57 -6.73 3.82
N ALA A 186 -8.19 -6.98 2.66
CA ALA A 186 -9.38 -6.26 2.23
C ALA A 186 -10.58 -6.52 3.16
N LEU A 187 -10.77 -7.77 3.59
CA LEU A 187 -11.81 -8.12 4.57
C LEU A 187 -11.55 -7.46 5.92
N MET A 188 -10.30 -7.47 6.40
CA MET A 188 -9.94 -6.82 7.66
C MET A 188 -10.30 -5.34 7.64
N ARG A 189 -10.01 -4.61 6.56
CA ARG A 189 -10.38 -3.19 6.44
C ARG A 189 -11.90 -2.98 6.41
N GLU A 190 -12.65 -3.87 5.78
CA GLU A 190 -14.10 -3.69 5.64
C GLU A 190 -14.85 -3.94 6.96
N PHE A 191 -14.32 -4.82 7.82
CA PHE A 191 -15.01 -5.30 9.02
C PHE A 191 -14.40 -4.81 10.35
N PHE A 192 -13.20 -4.23 10.35
CA PHE A 192 -12.50 -3.72 11.55
C PHE A 192 -12.01 -2.30 11.33
#